data_AF-A0A1D2J2N7-F1
#
_entry.id   AF-A0A1D2J2N7-F1
#
_cell.length_a   1.000
_cell.length_b   1.000
_cell.length_c   1.000
_cell.angle_alpha   90.00
_cell.angle_beta   90.00
_cell.angle_gamma   90.00
#
_symmetry.space_group_name_H-M   'P 1'
#
loop_
_entity.id
_entity.type
_entity.pdbx_description
1 polymer ?
#
loop_
_entity_poly.entity_id
_entity_poly.type
_entity_poly.pdbx_seq_one_letter_code
_entity_poly.pdbx_strand_id
1 'polypeptide(L)'
;MFEYLKLIYMNVNKLQNIKSDYHKLTIYNENNYHKFVTKFLYLADEIKIVKRNYKTDFNNKLFFNLQRIIAVVNMITNTYTEFQKIYAEAAHIFQIINATQKSKS
;
A
#
# COMPACT_ATOMS: atom_id res chain seq x y z
N MET A 1 -16.42 28.72 20.84
CA MET A 1 -15.05 29.13 20.43
C MET A 1 -14.20 27.94 19.95
N PHE A 2 -14.04 26.87 20.76
CA PHE A 2 -13.22 25.71 20.40
C PHE A 2 -13.70 24.91 19.17
N GLU A 3 -15.02 24.74 18.99
CA GLU A 3 -15.58 24.05 17.81
C GLU A 3 -15.32 24.80 16.51
N TYR A 4 -15.34 26.13 16.55
CA TYR A 4 -15.11 26.99 15.38
C TYR A 4 -13.64 26.92 14.94
N LEU A 5 -12.70 26.95 15.89
CA LEU A 5 -11.28 26.71 15.62
C LEU A 5 -11.02 25.30 15.07
N LYS A 6 -11.74 24.30 15.59
CA LYS A 6 -11.66 22.91 15.10
C LYS A 6 -12.14 22.78 13.66
N LEU A 7 -13.16 23.52 13.23
CA LEU A 7 -13.63 23.58 11.84
C LEU A 7 -12.65 24.29 10.90
N ILE A 8 -11.95 25.32 11.35
CA ILE A 8 -10.92 26.02 10.57
C ILE A 8 -9.67 25.14 10.38
N TYR A 9 -9.29 24.38 11.42
CA TYR A 9 -8.17 23.44 11.37
C TYR A 9 -8.53 22.07 10.76
N MET A 10 -9.79 21.63 10.89
CA MET A 10 -10.30 20.49 10.16
C MET A 10 -10.39 20.91 8.71
N ASN A 11 -9.48 20.37 7.89
CA ASN A 11 -9.72 20.29 6.46
C ASN A 11 -11.11 19.65 6.28
N VAL A 12 -12.12 20.45 5.90
CA VAL A 12 -13.53 20.02 5.79
C VAL A 12 -13.64 18.86 4.78
N ASN A 13 -12.69 18.79 3.85
CA ASN A 13 -12.56 17.74 2.86
C ASN A 13 -11.55 16.65 3.26
N LYS A 14 -11.06 16.61 4.51
CA LYS A 14 -10.02 15.65 4.97
C LYS A 14 -10.39 14.22 4.59
N LEU A 15 -11.60 13.78 4.94
CA LEU A 15 -12.04 12.42 4.65
C LEU A 15 -12.12 12.16 3.14
N GLN A 16 -12.61 13.13 2.37
CA GLN A 16 -12.71 13.01 0.90
C GLN A 16 -11.32 12.92 0.26
N ASN A 17 -10.37 13.72 0.74
CA ASN A 17 -8.99 13.71 0.30
C ASN A 17 -8.33 12.37 0.62
N ILE A 18 -8.50 11.85 1.83
CA ILE A 18 -7.98 10.54 2.24
C ILE A 18 -8.57 9.42 1.38
N LYS A 19 -9.88 9.45 1.09
CA LYS A 19 -10.51 8.49 0.17
C LYS A 19 -9.91 8.58 -1.24
N SER A 20 -9.70 9.80 -1.75
CA SER A 20 -9.05 10.01 -3.05
C SER A 20 -7.63 9.47 -3.07
N ASP A 21 -6.85 9.76 -2.03
CA ASP A 21 -5.48 9.29 -1.85
C ASP A 21 -5.42 7.76 -1.76
N TYR A 22 -6.35 7.14 -1.03
CA TYR A 22 -6.45 5.69 -0.95
C TYR A 22 -6.77 5.09 -2.31
N HIS A 23 -7.71 5.67 -3.06
CA HIS A 23 -8.07 5.19 -4.39
C HIS A 23 -6.88 5.24 -5.36
N LYS A 24 -6.13 6.34 -5.35
CA LYS A 24 -4.96 6.59 -6.22
C LYS A 24 -3.69 5.88 -5.77
N LEU A 25 -3.63 5.35 -4.55
CA LEU A 25 -2.45 4.69 -4.02
C LEU A 25 -2.10 3.46 -4.87
N THR A 26 -0.91 3.44 -5.48
CA THR A 26 -0.42 2.31 -6.27
C THR A 26 1.08 2.15 -6.03
N ILE A 27 1.59 0.92 -5.98
CA ILE A 27 3.03 0.65 -5.90
C ILE A 27 3.58 0.12 -7.23
N TYR A 28 4.70 0.71 -7.64
CA TYR A 28 5.53 0.30 -8.78
C TYR A 28 6.81 -0.38 -8.29
N ASN A 29 7.48 -1.15 -9.14
CA ASN A 29 8.68 -1.94 -8.80
C ASN A 29 9.82 -1.12 -8.17
N GLU A 30 9.93 0.15 -8.52
CA GLU A 30 11.01 1.04 -8.05
C GLU A 30 10.65 1.83 -6.79
N ASN A 31 9.39 1.74 -6.33
CA ASN A 31 8.94 2.48 -5.16
C ASN A 31 9.40 1.82 -3.87
N ASN A 32 9.64 2.64 -2.84
CA ASN A 32 9.96 2.17 -1.50
C ASN A 32 8.75 1.39 -0.92
N TYR A 33 8.93 0.08 -0.77
CA TYR A 33 7.90 -0.82 -0.26
C TYR A 33 7.40 -0.44 1.13
N HIS A 34 8.31 -0.17 2.07
CA HIS A 34 7.94 0.20 3.44
C HIS A 34 7.10 1.47 3.48
N LYS A 35 7.46 2.48 2.70
CA LYS A 35 6.69 3.72 2.58
C LYS A 35 5.29 3.46 2.05
N PHE A 36 5.16 2.57 1.07
CA PHE A 36 3.85 2.17 0.53
C PHE A 36 3.00 1.45 1.58
N VAL A 37 3.53 0.43 2.25
CA VAL A 37 2.80 -0.33 3.28
C VAL A 37 2.32 0.58 4.39
N THR A 38 3.19 1.44 4.91
CA THR A 38 2.82 2.40 5.97
C THR A 38 1.70 3.32 5.50
N LYS A 39 1.77 3.85 4.27
CA LYS A 39 0.72 4.71 3.71
C LYS A 39 -0.58 3.95 3.47
N PHE A 40 -0.51 2.70 2.99
CA PHE A 40 -1.68 1.84 2.80
C PHE A 40 -2.42 1.62 4.12
N LEU A 41 -1.70 1.19 5.17
CA LEU A 41 -2.29 0.89 6.48
C LEU A 41 -2.89 2.14 7.13
N TYR A 42 -2.19 3.27 7.07
CA TYR A 42 -2.68 4.54 7.58
C TYR A 42 -3.98 4.97 6.87
N LEU A 43 -4.00 4.96 5.54
CA LEU A 43 -5.19 5.38 4.79
C LEU A 43 -6.36 4.41 4.96
N ALA A 44 -6.09 3.11 5.00
CA ALA A 44 -7.09 2.07 5.23
C ALA A 44 -7.76 2.24 6.61
N ASP A 45 -6.99 2.59 7.64
CA ASP A 45 -7.49 2.87 8.98
C ASP A 45 -8.34 4.15 9.02
N GLU A 46 -7.85 5.26 8.43
CA GLU A 46 -8.59 6.53 8.37
C GLU A 46 -9.96 6.39 7.65
N ILE A 47 -10.06 5.56 6.61
CA ILE A 47 -11.34 5.29 5.92
C ILE A 47 -12.09 4.07 6.44
N LYS A 48 -11.56 3.41 7.49
CA LYS A 48 -12.17 2.25 8.17
C LYS A 48 -12.44 1.05 7.26
N ILE A 49 -11.48 0.69 6.40
CA ILE A 49 -11.57 -0.57 5.63
C ILE A 49 -11.61 -1.76 6.60
N VAL A 50 -12.48 -2.72 6.31
CA VAL A 50 -12.55 -3.96 7.09
C VAL A 50 -11.29 -4.79 6.85
N LYS A 51 -10.59 -5.21 7.92
CA LYS A 51 -9.34 -5.99 7.85
C LYS A 51 -9.38 -7.21 6.92
N ARG A 52 -10.54 -7.89 6.82
CA ARG A 52 -10.77 -9.01 5.89
C ARG A 52 -10.49 -8.63 4.43
N ASN A 53 -10.71 -7.37 4.06
CA ASN A 53 -10.53 -6.88 2.70
C ASN A 53 -9.09 -6.42 2.42
N TYR A 54 -8.23 -6.31 3.43
CA TYR A 54 -6.89 -5.75 3.27
C TYR A 54 -6.07 -6.50 2.23
N LYS A 55 -6.19 -7.83 2.19
CA LYS A 55 -5.45 -8.65 1.22
C LYS A 55 -5.86 -8.35 -0.22
N THR A 56 -7.16 -8.40 -0.51
CA THR A 56 -7.70 -8.11 -1.84
C THR A 56 -7.40 -6.67 -2.25
N ASP A 57 -7.64 -5.71 -1.35
CA ASP A 57 -7.38 -4.31 -1.60
C ASP A 57 -5.90 -4.06 -1.87
N PHE A 58 -5.00 -4.57 -1.02
CA PHE A 58 -3.56 -4.42 -1.21
C PHE A 58 -3.11 -5.01 -2.55
N ASN A 59 -3.59 -6.20 -2.91
CA ASN A 59 -3.29 -6.81 -4.21
C ASN A 59 -3.73 -5.90 -5.37
N ASN A 60 -4.89 -5.27 -5.28
CA ASN A 60 -5.39 -4.33 -6.30
C ASN A 60 -4.57 -3.04 -6.41
N LYS A 61 -3.78 -2.70 -5.39
CA LYS A 61 -2.87 -1.53 -5.37
C LYS A 61 -1.50 -1.85 -5.99
N LEU A 62 -1.23 -3.11 -6.31
CA LEU A 62 0.00 -3.51 -6.99
C LEU A 62 -0.12 -3.25 -8.49
N PHE A 63 0.99 -2.85 -9.13
CA PHE A 63 1.02 -2.76 -10.59
C PHE A 63 0.84 -4.14 -11.24
N PHE A 64 0.30 -4.19 -12.46
CA PHE A 64 -0.09 -5.43 -13.15
C PHE A 64 1.03 -6.50 -13.18
N ASN A 65 2.28 -6.09 -13.46
CA ASN A 65 3.40 -7.03 -13.50
C ASN A 65 3.67 -7.66 -12.12
N LEU A 66 3.55 -6.89 -11.03
CA LEU A 66 3.70 -7.41 -9.67
C LEU A 66 2.56 -8.35 -9.31
N GLN A 67 1.32 -7.97 -9.63
CA GLN A 67 0.14 -8.82 -9.42
C GLN A 67 0.32 -10.19 -10.07
N ARG A 68 0.83 -10.24 -11.31
CA ARG A 68 1.10 -11.50 -12.01
C ARG A 68 2.14 -12.37 -11.29
N ILE A 69 3.23 -11.77 -10.84
CA ILE A 69 4.33 -12.49 -10.16
C ILE A 69 3.85 -13.09 -8.83
N ILE A 70 3.02 -12.34 -8.10
CA ILE A 70 2.59 -12.70 -6.75
C ILE A 70 1.18 -13.32 -6.72
N ALA A 71 0.55 -13.57 -7.87
CA ALA A 71 -0.81 -14.13 -7.96
C ALA A 71 -0.93 -15.49 -7.26
N VAL A 72 0.07 -16.36 -7.45
CA VAL A 72 0.12 -17.68 -6.79
C VAL A 72 0.21 -17.52 -5.28
N VAL A 73 1.07 -16.61 -4.80
CA VAL A 73 1.20 -16.29 -3.37
C VAL A 73 -0.12 -15.76 -2.81
N ASN A 74 -0.80 -14.89 -3.56
CA ASN A 74 -2.12 -14.39 -3.19
C ASN A 74 -3.16 -15.51 -3.09
N MET A 75 -3.06 -16.57 -3.92
CA MET A 75 -4.01 -17.68 -3.88
C MET A 75 -3.79 -18.62 -2.70
N ILE A 76 -2.53 -18.91 -2.35
CA ILE A 76 -2.18 -19.92 -1.33
C ILE A 76 -2.14 -19.38 0.10
N THR A 77 -2.00 -18.07 0.28
CA THR A 77 -2.05 -17.43 1.60
C THR A 77 -3.48 -17.23 2.03
N ASN A 78 -3.79 -17.31 3.33
CA ASN A 78 -5.15 -17.09 3.81
C ASN A 78 -5.33 -15.70 4.41
N THR A 79 -4.26 -15.15 4.97
CA THR A 79 -4.30 -13.87 5.70
C THR A 79 -3.52 -12.78 4.97
N TYR A 80 -3.88 -11.52 5.27
CA TYR A 80 -3.11 -10.37 4.82
C TYR A 80 -1.66 -10.41 5.33
N THR A 81 -1.45 -10.83 6.57
CA THR A 81 -0.11 -10.87 7.20
C THR A 81 0.82 -11.85 6.51
N GLU A 82 0.35 -13.06 6.18
CA GLU A 82 1.11 -14.05 5.41
C GLU A 82 1.49 -13.50 4.03
N PHE A 83 0.50 -12.92 3.34
CA PHE A 83 0.68 -12.34 2.02
C PHE A 83 1.69 -11.18 2.03
N GLN A 84 1.57 -10.27 3.00
CA GLN A 84 2.45 -9.12 3.16
C GLN A 84 3.89 -9.56 3.40
N LYS A 85 4.11 -10.59 4.24
CA LYS A 85 5.46 -11.09 4.55
C LYS A 85 6.17 -11.58 3.29
N ILE A 86 5.52 -12.42 2.49
CA ILE A 86 6.11 -12.97 1.26
C ILE A 86 6.35 -11.86 0.24
N TYR A 87 5.42 -10.91 0.12
CA TYR A 87 5.61 -9.76 -0.76
C TYR A 87 6.80 -8.90 -0.32
N ALA A 88 6.99 -8.67 0.99
CA ALA A 88 8.10 -7.89 1.51
C ALA A 88 9.45 -8.51 1.15
N GLU A 89 9.57 -9.83 1.29
CA GLU A 89 10.75 -10.60 0.89
C GLU A 89 11.02 -10.46 -0.62
N ALA A 90 10.00 -10.65 -1.45
CA ALA A 90 10.12 -10.49 -2.90
C ALA A 90 10.54 -9.06 -3.28
N ALA A 91 9.91 -8.04 -2.70
CA ALA A 91 10.22 -6.63 -2.96
C ALA A 91 11.67 -6.28 -2.59
N HIS A 92 12.18 -6.81 -1.47
CA HIS A 92 13.56 -6.63 -1.05
C HIS A 92 14.54 -7.26 -2.06
N ILE A 93 14.27 -8.48 -2.52
CA ILE A 93 15.07 -9.14 -3.56
C ILE A 93 15.10 -8.32 -4.85
N PHE A 94 13.94 -7.80 -5.29
CA PHE A 94 13.85 -6.93 -6.47
C PHE A 94 14.71 -5.66 -6.33
N GLN A 95 14.71 -5.03 -5.16
CA GLN A 95 15.54 -3.86 -4.92
C GLN A 95 17.04 -4.18 -5.04
N ILE A 96 17.48 -5.31 -4.48
CA ILE A 96 18.88 -5.77 -4.58
C ILE A 96 19.27 -6.02 -6.04
N ILE A 97 18.43 -6.72 -6.81
CA ILE A 97 18.70 -7.01 -8.23
C ILE A 97 18.82 -5.71 -9.03
N ASN A 98 17.89 -4.77 -8.85
CA ASN A 98 17.89 -3.50 -9.56
C ASN A 98 19.12 -2.64 -9.20
N ALA A 99 19.51 -2.61 -7.92
CA ALA A 99 20.71 -1.90 -7.48
C ALA A 99 21.99 -2.49 -8.10
N THR A 100 22.08 -3.83 -8.15
CA THR A 100 23.22 -4.56 -8.72
C THR A 100 23.33 -4.37 -10.24
N GLN A 101 22.19 -4.25 -10.94
CA GLN A 101 22.18 -3.94 -12.38
C GLN A 101 22.64 -2.51 -12.66
N LYS A 102 22.17 -1.53 -11.86
CA LYS A 102 22.57 -0.13 -12.01
C LYS A 102 24.07 0.10 -11.73
N SER A 103 24.68 -0.65 -10.82
CA SER A 103 26.12 -0.53 -10.53
C SER A 103 27.02 -1.15 -11.60
N LYS A 104 26.46 -1.93 -12.53
CA LYS A 104 27.18 -2.58 -13.64
C LYS A 104 27.04 -1.85 -14.98
N SER A 105 26.23 -0.80 -15.02
CA SER A 105 26.01 0.08 -16.18
C SER A 105 26.80 1.37 -16.03
#